data_AF-A0A3E4YLN5-F1
#
_entry.id   AF-A0A3E4YLN5-F1
#
_cell.length_a   1.000
_cell.length_b   1.000
_cell.length_c   1.000
_cell.angle_alpha   90.00
_cell.angle_beta   90.00
_cell.angle_gamma   90.00
#
_symmetry.space_group_name_H-M   'P 1'
#
loop_
_entity.id
_entity.type
_entity.pdbx_description
1 polymer ?
#
loop_
_entity_poly.entity_id
_entity_poly.type
_entity_poly.pdbx_seq_one_letter_code
_entity_poly.pdbx_strand_id
1 'polypeptide(L)' 'MELYGCMNSAVLDYGDYTVAVWEHCFKGSIAEVYELVETPEETGLGRCECRISRIGRKEGLEDAGHAMAWALTKVK' A
#
# COMPACT_ATOMS: atom_id res chain seq x y z
N MET A 1 19.79 16.86 13.44
CA MET A 1 18.45 16.25 13.54
C MET A 1 18.49 15.00 12.69
N GLU A 2 18.63 13.85 13.34
CA GLU A 2 18.70 12.56 12.68
C GLU A 2 17.30 12.18 12.17
N LEU A 3 17.13 12.11 10.85
CA LEU A 3 15.89 11.65 10.18
C LEU A 3 15.71 10.12 10.26
N TYR A 4 16.48 9.42 11.09
CA TYR A 4 16.57 7.96 11.15
C TYR A 4 15.32 7.25 11.71
N GLY A 5 14.27 7.99 12.10
CA GLY A 5 13.09 7.45 12.77
C GLY A 5 11.84 7.22 11.91
N CYS A 6 11.67 7.90 10.77
CA CYS A 6 10.43 7.81 9.97
C CYS A 6 10.65 7.00 8.69
N MET A 7 11.01 5.73 8.87
CA MET A 7 11.23 4.78 7.77
C MET A 7 10.55 3.42 8.00
N ASN A 8 9.67 3.30 9.00
CA ASN A 8 8.88 2.08 9.12
C ASN A 8 7.93 2.01 7.92
N SER A 9 7.96 0.88 7.24
CA SER A 9 7.11 0.61 6.10
C SER A 9 6.68 -0.85 6.10
N ALA A 10 5.51 -1.11 5.53
CA ALA A 10 5.03 -2.44 5.27
C ALA A 10 4.34 -2.46 3.91
N VAL A 11 4.60 -3.53 3.17
CA VAL A 11 3.85 -3.86 1.96
C VAL A 11 3.18 -5.20 2.22
N LEU A 12 1.87 -5.24 2.03
CA LEU A 12 1.05 -6.43 2.22
C LEU A 12 0.46 -6.84 0.88
N ASP A 13 0.73 -8.09 0.52
CA ASP A 13 0.03 -8.79 -0.55
C ASP A 13 -1.34 -9.27 -0.04
N TYR A 14 -2.43 -8.82 -0.66
CA TYR A 14 -3.81 -9.00 -0.18
C TYR A 14 -4.77 -9.36 -1.34
N GLY A 15 -4.68 -10.60 -1.85
CA GLY A 15 -5.55 -11.09 -2.91
C GLY A 15 -5.42 -10.26 -4.20
N ASP A 16 -6.50 -9.66 -4.68
CA ASP A 16 -6.39 -8.82 -5.89
C ASP A 16 -5.77 -7.44 -5.62
N TYR A 17 -5.24 -7.21 -4.41
CA TYR A 17 -4.71 -5.93 -3.99
C TYR A 17 -3.31 -6.02 -3.38
N THR A 18 -2.56 -4.92 -3.48
CA THR A 18 -1.34 -4.67 -2.74
C THR A 18 -1.52 -3.40 -1.92
N VAL A 19 -1.25 -3.48 -0.62
CA VAL A 19 -1.32 -2.34 0.31
C VAL A 19 0.09 -1.94 0.69
N ALA A 20 0.40 -0.65 0.62
CA ALA A 20 1.67 -0.09 1.09
C ALA A 20 1.40 0.98 2.16
N VAL A 21 2.08 0.87 3.30
CA VAL A 21 2.05 1.88 4.36
C VAL A 21 3.46 2.28 4.73
N TRP A 22 3.67 3.56 5.01
CA TRP A 22 4.96 4.03 5.51
C TRP A 22 4.80 5.31 6.33
N GLU A 23 5.71 5.50 7.28
CA GLU A 23 5.81 6.74 8.05
C GLU A 23 6.53 7.81 7.22
N HIS A 24 5.97 9.03 7.16
CA HIS A 24 6.62 10.16 6.51
C HIS A 24 6.89 11.28 7.50
N CYS A 25 8.15 11.71 7.58
CA CYS A 25 8.63 12.64 8.62
C CYS A 25 7.87 13.96 8.74
N PHE A 26 7.24 14.42 7.64
CA PHE A 26 6.55 15.71 7.59
C PHE A 26 5.06 15.63 7.26
N LYS A 27 4.56 14.43 6.96
CA LYS A 27 3.19 14.26 6.42
C LYS A 27 2.37 13.28 7.23
N GLY A 28 2.86 12.83 8.39
CA GLY A 28 2.30 11.67 9.08
C GLY A 28 2.45 10.40 8.27
N SER A 29 1.82 9.33 8.71
CA SER A 29 1.81 8.07 7.97
C SER A 29 1.01 8.19 6.69
N ILE A 30 1.47 7.44 5.68
CA ILE A 30 0.88 7.40 4.35
C ILE A 30 0.44 5.96 4.09
N ALA A 31 -0.72 5.82 3.46
CA ALA A 31 -1.24 4.56 2.95
C ALA A 31 -1.53 4.70 1.45
N GLU A 32 -1.18 3.66 0.71
CA GLU A 32 -1.57 3.47 -0.68
C GLU A 32 -2.15 2.07 -0.89
N VAL A 33 -3.13 1.99 -1.77
CA VAL A 33 -3.80 0.74 -2.14
C VAL A 33 -3.74 0.61 -3.65
N TYR A 34 -3.30 -0.55 -4.09
CA TYR A 34 -3.14 -0.92 -5.48
C TYR A 34 -4.00 -2.13 -5.79
N GLU A 35 -4.64 -2.15 -6.95
CA GLU A 35 -5.38 -3.28 -7.50
C GLU A 35 -4.54 -3.95 -8.59
N LEU A 36 -4.51 -5.28 -8.59
CA LEU A 36 -3.98 -6.09 -9.68
C LEU A 36 -5.03 -6.09 -10.79
N VAL A 37 -4.72 -5.42 -11.89
CA VAL A 37 -5.67 -5.18 -13.00
C VAL A 37 -5.68 -6.29 -14.05
N GLU A 38 -4.79 -7.25 -13.92
CA GLU A 38 -4.60 -8.36 -14.84
C GLU A 38 -4.48 -9.64 -14.02
N THR A 39 -5.16 -10.70 -14.46
CA THR A 39 -5.05 -12.02 -13.84
C THR A 39 -3.96 -12.86 -14.53
N PRO A 40 -3.32 -13.80 -13.81
CA PRO A 40 -2.44 -14.79 -14.43
C PRO A 40 -3.12 -15.56 -15.56
N GLU A 41 -4.42 -15.82 -15.46
CA GLU A 41 -5.21 -16.54 -16.47
C GLU A 41 -5.37 -15.75 -17.77
N GLU A 42 -5.51 -14.42 -17.68
CA GLU A 42 -5.65 -13.55 -18.85
C GLU A 42 -4.31 -13.32 -19.57
N THR A 43 -3.22 -13.23 -18.81
CA THR A 43 -1.90 -12.84 -19.33
C THR A 43 -0.96 -14.02 -19.57
N GLY A 44 -1.19 -15.16 -18.90
CA GLY A 44 -0.26 -16.28 -18.81
C GLY A 44 0.98 -15.99 -17.96
N LEU A 45 1.02 -14.85 -17.27
CA LEU A 45 2.16 -14.39 -16.47
C LEU A 45 1.94 -14.65 -14.98
N GLY A 46 3.02 -14.66 -14.20
CA GLY A 46 2.91 -14.77 -12.75
C GLY A 46 2.29 -13.52 -12.12
N ARG A 47 1.75 -13.68 -10.91
CA ARG A 47 1.14 -12.56 -10.15
C ARG A 47 2.10 -11.38 -9.91
N CYS A 48 3.40 -11.65 -9.84
CA CYS A 48 4.45 -10.62 -9.70
C CYS A 48 4.68 -9.80 -10.97
N GLU A 49 4.17 -10.27 -12.11
CA GLU A 49 4.28 -9.63 -13.43
C GLU A 49 2.98 -8.92 -13.85
N CYS A 50 1.90 -9.07 -13.07
CA CYS A 50 0.65 -8.37 -13.28
C CYS A 50 0.83 -6.87 -13.13
N ARG A 51 0.17 -6.10 -14.02
CA ARG A 51 0.11 -4.65 -13.86
C ARG A 51 -0.64 -4.28 -12.57
N ILE A 52 -0.20 -3.19 -11.93
CA ILE A 52 -0.88 -2.64 -10.74
C ILE A 52 -1.49 -1.27 -11.07
N SER A 53 -2.62 -0.96 -10.45
CA SER A 53 -3.28 0.35 -10.54
C SER A 53 -3.50 0.93 -9.15
N ARG A 54 -3.05 2.16 -8.89
CA ARG A 54 -3.28 2.81 -7.60
C ARG A 54 -4.73 3.27 -7.50
N ILE A 55 -5.49 2.65 -6.61
CA ILE A 55 -6.91 2.95 -6.38
C ILE A 55 -7.16 3.83 -5.16
N GLY A 56 -6.16 4.01 -4.29
CA GLY A 56 -6.28 4.87 -3.12
C GLY A 56 -4.94 5.38 -2.61
N ARG A 57 -4.94 6.62 -2.11
CA ARG A 57 -3.84 7.20 -1.34
C ARG A 57 -4.41 8.08 -0.23
N LYS A 58 -3.82 8.01 0.97
CA LYS A 58 -4.09 8.94 2.06
C LYS A 58 -2.81 9.28 2.80
N GLU A 59 -2.62 10.57 3.08
CA GLU A 59 -1.52 11.12 3.89
C GLU A 59 -2.10 11.66 5.20
N GLY A 60 -1.24 11.97 6.16
CA GLY A 60 -1.65 12.59 7.43
C GLY A 60 -2.25 11.62 8.44
N LEU A 61 -1.99 10.32 8.31
CA LEU A 61 -2.45 9.33 9.28
C LEU A 61 -1.55 9.35 10.52
N GLU A 62 -2.14 9.07 11.68
CA GLU A 62 -1.46 9.19 12.98
C GLU A 62 -0.24 8.29 13.10
N ASP A 63 -0.39 7.02 12.71
CA ASP A 63 0.68 6.03 12.68
C ASP A 63 0.46 5.00 11.55
N ALA A 64 1.41 4.07 11.40
CA ALA A 64 1.34 3.01 10.40
C ALA A 64 0.16 2.03 10.60
N GLY A 65 -0.31 1.83 11.84
CA GLY A 65 -1.47 0.99 12.15
C GLY A 65 -2.77 1.63 11.68
N HIS A 66 -2.96 2.92 11.93
CA HIS A 66 -4.08 3.71 11.40
C HIS A 66 -4.04 3.80 9.87
N ALA A 67 -2.84 3.90 9.29
CA ALA A 67 -2.65 3.84 7.85
C ALA A 67 -3.10 2.49 7.27
N MET A 68 -2.69 1.39 7.89
CA MET A 68 -3.10 0.03 7.49
C MET A 68 -4.61 -0.16 7.65
N ALA A 69 -5.18 0.24 8.79
CA ALA A 69 -6.62 0.15 9.03
C ALA A 69 -7.41 0.90 7.96
N TRP A 70 -6.99 2.13 7.59
CA TRP A 70 -7.62 2.86 6.48
C TRP A 70 -7.48 2.14 5.15
N ALA A 71 -6.29 1.61 4.83
CA ALA A 71 -6.07 0.89 3.58
C ALA A 71 -6.95 -0.36 3.46
N LEU A 72 -7.11 -1.11 4.56
CA LEU A 72 -7.97 -2.28 4.62
C LEU A 72 -9.46 -1.96 4.42
N THR A 73 -9.90 -0.71 4.59
CA THR A 73 -11.26 -0.28 4.21
C THR A 73 -11.47 -0.12 2.70
N LYS A 74 -10.40 -0.20 1.90
CA LYS A 74 -10.43 -0.01 0.44
C LYS A 74 -10.32 -1.30 -0.36
N VAL A 75 -9.83 -2.35 0.29
CA VAL A 75 -9.81 -3.71 -0.27
C VAL A 75 -11.10 -4.43 0.10
N LYS A 76 -11.55 -5.37 -0.72
CA LYS A 76 -12.79 -6.14 -0.54
C LYS A 76 -12.49 -7.58 -0.19
#